data_AF-A0A4R5KH06-F1
#
_entry.id   AF-A0A4R5KH06-F1
#
_cell.length_a   1.000
_cell.length_b   1.000
_cell.length_c   1.000
_cell.angle_alpha   90.00
_cell.angle_beta   90.00
_cell.angle_gamma   90.00
#
_symmetry.space_group_name_H-M   'P 1'
#
loop_
_entity.id
_entity.type
_entity.pdbx_description
1 polymer ?
#
loop_
_entity_poly.entity_id
_entity_poly.type
_entity_poly.pdbx_seq_one_letter_code
_entity_poly.pdbx_strand_id
1 'polypeptide(L)'
;MHVSLDHLFDELMTFDFAKLGLRFELPFFVFHGDADIITPPATAKAFFDEIEAPRKHFALIKNAGHLACFARPDQFLSELIERVRPLALAPSSL
;
A
#
# COMPACT_ATOMS: atom_id res chain seq x y z
N MET A 1 3.14 -25.70 16.26
CA MET A 1 2.55 -24.36 16.54
C MET A 1 1.53 -24.14 15.45
N HIS A 2 0.24 -24.22 15.77
CA HIS A 2 -0.80 -23.95 14.77
C HIS A 2 -0.92 -22.44 14.66
N VAL A 3 -0.41 -21.89 13.57
CA VAL A 3 -0.53 -20.46 13.28
C VAL A 3 -1.78 -20.23 12.45
N SER A 4 -2.30 -18.99 12.45
CA SER A 4 -3.52 -18.66 11.69
C SER A 4 -3.41 -19.00 10.20
N LEU A 5 -2.20 -18.95 9.63
CA LEU A 5 -1.94 -19.34 8.25
C LEU A 5 -2.40 -20.78 7.97
N ASP A 6 -2.14 -21.73 8.86
CA ASP A 6 -2.49 -23.15 8.65
C ASP A 6 -4.01 -23.36 8.51
N HIS A 7 -4.81 -22.50 9.16
CA HIS A 7 -6.27 -22.60 9.17
C HIS A 7 -6.94 -21.71 8.12
N LEU A 8 -6.29 -20.64 7.67
CA LEU A 8 -6.85 -19.65 6.75
C LEU A 8 -6.24 -19.71 5.34
N PHE A 9 -5.28 -20.59 5.09
CA PHE A 9 -4.56 -20.65 3.82
C PHE A 9 -5.51 -20.88 2.63
N ASP A 10 -6.41 -21.87 2.72
CA ASP A 10 -7.34 -22.18 1.63
C ASP A 10 -8.27 -21.01 1.31
N GLU A 11 -8.77 -20.32 2.34
CA GLU A 11 -9.57 -19.11 2.15
C GLU A 11 -8.74 -18.00 1.52
N LEU A 12 -7.53 -17.73 2.04
CA LEU A 12 -6.63 -16.71 1.51
C LEU A 12 -6.28 -16.94 0.03
N MET A 13 -6.08 -18.20 -0.38
CA MET A 13 -5.71 -18.54 -1.76
C MET A 13 -6.89 -18.48 -2.74
N THR A 14 -8.12 -18.63 -2.25
CA THR A 14 -9.34 -18.64 -3.09
C THR A 14 -10.13 -17.34 -3.02
N PHE A 15 -9.76 -16.45 -2.09
CA PHE A 15 -10.41 -15.17 -1.93
C PHE A 15 -10.15 -14.24 -3.13
N ASP A 16 -11.24 -13.80 -3.74
CA ASP A 16 -11.19 -12.86 -4.86
C ASP A 16 -11.27 -11.41 -4.34
N PHE A 17 -10.10 -10.81 -4.13
CA PHE A 17 -9.97 -9.43 -3.66
C PHE A 17 -10.60 -8.41 -4.62
N ALA A 18 -10.76 -8.72 -5.92
CA ALA A 18 -11.36 -7.80 -6.88
C ALA A 18 -12.85 -7.55 -6.58
N LYS A 19 -13.53 -8.49 -5.90
CA LYS A 19 -14.94 -8.34 -5.51
C LYS A 19 -15.16 -7.33 -4.40
N LEU A 20 -14.13 -6.92 -3.67
CA LEU A 20 -14.24 -5.90 -2.63
C LEU A 20 -14.40 -4.48 -3.21
N GLY A 21 -14.16 -4.31 -4.51
CA GLY A 21 -14.16 -3.02 -5.17
C GLY A 21 -12.85 -2.26 -4.99
N LEU A 22 -12.54 -1.43 -5.97
CA LEU A 22 -11.28 -0.68 -6.05
C LEU A 22 -11.49 0.84 -5.95
N ARG A 23 -12.70 1.26 -5.57
CA ARG A 23 -13.08 2.67 -5.44
C ARG A 23 -13.10 3.09 -3.98
N PHE A 24 -12.33 4.12 -3.67
CA PHE A 24 -12.18 4.69 -2.34
C PHE A 24 -12.62 6.15 -2.34
N GLU A 25 -13.40 6.54 -1.33
CA GLU A 25 -13.79 7.95 -1.11
C GLU A 25 -12.69 8.75 -0.40
N LEU A 26 -11.58 8.09 -0.04
CA LEU A 26 -10.45 8.66 0.69
C LEU A 26 -9.18 8.65 -0.17
N PRO A 27 -8.22 9.57 0.08
CA PRO A 27 -6.89 9.50 -0.52
C PRO A 27 -6.20 8.14 -0.30
N PHE A 28 -5.55 7.61 -1.34
CA PHE A 28 -4.91 6.28 -1.33
C PHE A 28 -3.41 6.36 -1.60
N PHE A 29 -2.58 5.84 -0.71
CA PHE A 29 -1.12 5.92 -0.80
C PHE A 29 -0.49 4.54 -0.67
N VAL A 30 0.47 4.24 -1.55
CA VAL A 30 1.32 3.04 -1.45
C VAL A 30 2.77 3.48 -1.42
N PHE A 31 3.47 3.06 -0.37
CA PHE A 31 4.92 3.27 -0.23
C PHE A 31 5.59 1.89 -0.28
N HIS A 32 6.27 1.61 -1.39
CA HIS A 32 6.71 0.26 -1.73
C HIS A 32 8.22 0.19 -1.89
N GLY A 33 8.86 -0.87 -1.41
CA GLY A 33 10.29 -1.09 -1.64
C GLY A 33 10.59 -1.37 -3.11
N ASP A 34 11.59 -0.72 -3.70
CA ASP A 34 11.96 -0.93 -5.11
C ASP A 34 12.55 -2.31 -5.42
N ALA A 35 12.94 -3.06 -4.39
CA ALA A 35 13.51 -4.40 -4.47
C ALA A 35 12.70 -5.44 -3.67
N ASP A 36 11.39 -5.21 -3.45
CA ASP A 36 10.54 -6.20 -2.79
C ASP A 36 10.37 -7.45 -3.67
N ILE A 37 10.85 -8.60 -3.18
CA ILE A 37 10.73 -9.90 -3.84
C ILE A 37 9.53 -10.72 -3.37
N ILE A 38 8.90 -10.33 -2.26
CA ILE A 38 7.71 -11.00 -1.70
C ILE A 38 6.47 -10.52 -2.46
N THR A 39 6.36 -9.20 -2.62
CA THR A 39 5.33 -8.57 -3.45
C THR A 39 6.03 -7.70 -4.50
N PRO A 40 6.32 -8.23 -5.70
CA PRO A 40 7.05 -7.49 -6.73
C PRO A 40 6.44 -6.11 -7.02
N PRO A 41 7.25 -5.05 -7.18
CA PRO A 41 6.74 -3.70 -7.39
C PRO A 41 5.81 -3.58 -8.60
N ALA A 42 6.06 -4.35 -9.66
CA ALA A 42 5.21 -4.39 -10.84
C ALA A 42 3.78 -4.88 -10.52
N THR A 43 3.66 -5.91 -9.68
CA THR A 43 2.36 -6.45 -9.24
C THR A 43 1.62 -5.43 -8.37
N ALA A 44 2.30 -4.83 -7.39
CA ALA A 44 1.72 -3.79 -6.55
C ALA A 44 1.28 -2.56 -7.37
N LYS A 45 2.07 -2.18 -8.38
CA LYS A 45 1.75 -1.06 -9.27
C LYS A 45 0.56 -1.36 -10.17
N ALA A 46 0.46 -2.57 -10.72
CA ALA A 46 -0.70 -2.98 -11.52
C ALA A 46 -2.00 -2.88 -10.71
N PHE A 47 -2.01 -3.40 -9.47
CA PHE A 47 -3.14 -3.23 -8.55
C PHE A 47 -3.45 -1.75 -8.28
N PHE A 48 -2.44 -0.93 -7.97
CA PHE A 48 -2.62 0.50 -7.72
C PHE A 48 -3.21 1.26 -8.93
N ASP A 49 -2.89 0.83 -10.15
CA ASP A 49 -3.39 1.48 -11.36
C ASP A 49 -4.91 1.32 -11.52
N GLU A 50 -5.46 0.19 -11.06
CA GLU A 50 -6.91 -0.07 -11.04
C GLU A 50 -7.66 0.69 -9.93
N ILE A 51 -6.96 1.22 -8.91
CA ILE A 51 -7.58 1.96 -7.81
C ILE A 51 -8.19 3.29 -8.29
N GLU A 52 -9.45 3.54 -7.95
CA GLU A 52 -10.08 4.85 -8.06
C GLU A 52 -10.10 5.53 -6.69
N ALA A 53 -9.53 6.74 -6.61
CA ALA A 53 -9.56 7.53 -5.37
C ALA A 53 -9.48 9.03 -5.71
N PRO A 54 -10.03 9.94 -4.86
CA PRO A 54 -9.97 11.38 -5.10
C PRO A 54 -8.53 11.91 -5.20
N ARG A 55 -7.57 11.25 -4.53
CA ARG A 55 -6.13 11.42 -4.71
C ARG A 55 -5.47 10.06 -4.55
N LYS A 56 -4.53 9.72 -5.42
CA LYS A 56 -3.70 8.52 -5.23
C LYS A 56 -2.23 8.77 -5.52
N HIS A 57 -1.34 8.11 -4.78
CA HIS A 57 0.09 8.19 -5.01
C HIS A 57 0.79 6.86 -4.73
N PHE A 58 1.72 6.49 -5.61
CA PHE A 58 2.56 5.31 -5.47
C PHE A 58 4.01 5.77 -5.46
N ALA A 59 4.72 5.57 -4.35
CA ALA A 59 6.12 5.93 -4.22
C ALA A 59 6.99 4.69 -4.04
N LEU A 60 8.11 4.66 -4.75
CA LEU A 60 9.14 3.64 -4.58
C LEU A 60 10.20 4.12 -3.59
N ILE A 61 10.29 3.45 -2.45
CA ILE A 61 11.36 3.62 -1.48
C ILE A 61 12.61 2.94 -2.03
N LYS A 62 13.66 3.74 -2.24
CA LYS A 62 14.88 3.30 -2.92
C LYS A 62 15.77 2.45 -2.03
N ASN A 63 16.34 1.40 -2.61
CA ASN A 63 17.21 0.43 -1.95
C ASN A 63 16.49 -0.26 -0.78
N ALA A 64 15.24 -0.68 -0.97
CA ALA A 64 14.42 -1.29 0.07
C ALA A 64 13.58 -2.47 -0.46
N GLY A 65 13.43 -3.51 0.35
CA GLY A 65 12.58 -4.66 0.07
C GLY A 65 11.22 -4.57 0.77
N HIS A 66 10.64 -5.71 1.14
CA HIS A 66 9.31 -5.82 1.73
C HIS A 66 9.08 -4.93 2.97
N LEU A 67 10.09 -4.81 3.84
CA LEU A 67 10.02 -4.04 5.09
C LEU A 67 10.49 -2.59 4.89
N ALA A 68 10.06 -1.95 3.78
CA ALA A 68 10.63 -0.68 3.31
C ALA A 68 10.55 0.46 4.31
N CYS A 69 9.42 0.60 5.02
CA CYS A 69 9.23 1.66 6.02
C CYS A 69 10.22 1.55 7.20
N PHE A 70 10.68 0.34 7.53
CA PHE A 70 11.68 0.11 8.58
C PHE A 70 13.11 0.21 8.04
N ALA A 71 13.35 -0.26 6.82
CA ALA A 71 14.67 -0.26 6.20
C ALA A 71 15.15 1.13 5.76
N ARG A 72 14.21 2.02 5.42
CA ARG A 72 14.46 3.41 4.98
C ARG A 72 13.45 4.37 5.62
N PRO A 73 13.50 4.53 6.96
CA PRO A 73 12.51 5.33 7.69
C PRO A 73 12.51 6.79 7.25
N ASP A 74 13.66 7.35 6.87
CA ASP A 74 13.76 8.74 6.42
C ASP A 74 13.01 9.00 5.12
N GLN A 75 13.14 8.10 4.13
CA GLN A 75 12.40 8.21 2.86
C GLN A 75 10.90 8.05 3.10
N PHE A 76 10.50 7.06 3.90
CA PHE A 76 9.10 6.84 4.25
C PHE A 76 8.50 8.05 5.00
N LEU A 77 9.23 8.62 5.96
CA LEU A 77 8.80 9.79 6.71
C LEU A 77 8.64 11.03 5.82
N SER A 78 9.58 11.26 4.89
CA SER A 78 9.46 12.35 3.90
C SER A 78 8.18 12.20 3.08
N GLU A 79 7.87 11.01 2.57
CA GLU A 79 6.62 10.78 1.84
C GLU A 79 5.38 11.03 2.71
N LEU A 80 5.38 10.62 3.98
CA LEU A 80 4.28 10.92 4.91
C LEU A 80 4.11 12.42 5.14
N ILE A 81 5.21 13.15 5.38
CA ILE A 81 5.17 14.59 5.67
C ILE A 81 4.73 15.38 4.44
N GLU A 82 5.20 15.01 3.25
CA GLU A 82 4.97 15.77 2.02
C GLU A 82 3.65 15.43 1.34
N ARG A 83 3.22 14.15 1.41
CA ARG A 83 2.06 13.67 0.63
C ARG A 83 0.83 13.42 1.48
N VAL A 84 0.99 12.92 2.71
CA VAL A 84 -0.13 12.48 3.55
C VAL A 84 -0.55 13.55 4.56
N ARG A 85 0.40 14.09 5.32
CA ARG A 85 0.15 15.06 6.39
C ARG A 85 -0.66 16.29 5.93
N PRO A 86 -0.43 16.90 4.75
CA PRO A 86 -1.23 18.05 4.31
C PRO A 86 -2.71 17.71 4.11
N LEU A 87 -3.02 16.47 3.75
CA LEU A 87 -4.40 16.00 3.56
C LEU A 87 -5.07 15.62 4.89
N ALA A 88 -4.30 15.07 5.84
CA ALA A 88 -4.81 14.70 7.15
C ALA A 88 -5.13 15.91 8.05
N LEU A 89 -4.47 17.05 7.80
CA LEU A 89 -4.67 18.30 8.55
C LEU A 89 -5.63 19.27 7.85
N ALA A 90 -5.99 19.00 6.59
CA ALA A 90 -6.98 19.82 5.90
C ALA A 90 -8.36 19.63 6.57
N PRO A 91 -9.14 20.70 6.78
CA PRO A 91 -10.51 20.54 7.25
C PRO A 91 -11.29 19.66 6.27
N SER A 92 -11.99 18.64 6.78
CA SER A 92 -12.92 17.86 5.96
C SER A 92 -13.93 18.81 5.33
N SER A 93 -13.83 19.00 4.02
CA SER A 93 -14.84 19.73 3.26
C SER A 93 -16.01 18.76 3.06
N LEU A 94 -16.92 18.73 4.04
CA LEU A 94 -18.26 18.20 3.86
C LEU A 94 -19.11 19.22 3.09
#